data_AF-W0BCX4-F1
#
_entry.id   AF-W0BCX4-F1
#
_cell.length_a   1.000
_cell.length_b   1.000
_cell.length_c   1.000
_cell.angle_alpha   90.00
_cell.angle_beta   90.00
_cell.angle_gamma   90.00
#
_symmetry.space_group_name_H-M   'P 1'
#
loop_
_entity.id
_entity.type
_entity.pdbx_description
1 polymer ?
#
loop_
_entity_poly.entity_id
_entity_poly.type
_entity_poly.pdbx_seq_one_letter_code
_entity_poly.pdbx_strand_id
1 'polypeptide(L)' 'MKSLVKAKREPGIWMEDVPVPEYGVNDVLIKIKKPPSVVPTFTFTPGMTGHRLPFLSR' A
#
# COMPACT_ATOMS: atom_id res chain seq x y z
N MET A 1 9.67 17.88 -2.14
CA MET A 1 9.74 16.41 -2.34
C MET A 1 8.33 15.89 -2.55
N LYS A 2 8.12 15.00 -3.54
CA LYS A 2 6.80 14.41 -3.78
C LYS A 2 6.43 13.46 -2.65
N SER A 3 5.45 13.85 -1.86
CA SER A 3 4.95 13.08 -0.72
C SER A 3 3.49 12.73 -0.90
N LEU A 4 3.13 11.57 -0.37
CA LEU A 4 1.75 11.15 -0.22
C LEU A 4 1.20 11.78 1.06
N VAL A 5 0.34 12.78 0.90
CA VAL A 5 -0.26 13.52 2.02
C VAL A 5 -1.75 13.23 2.10
N LYS A 6 -2.28 13.21 3.33
CA LYS A 6 -3.73 13.20 3.57
C LYS A 6 -4.19 14.64 3.77
N ALA A 7 -4.21 15.41 2.68
CA ALA A 7 -4.56 16.83 2.72
C ALA A 7 -6.04 17.07 3.04
N LYS A 8 -6.94 16.16 2.64
CA LYS A 8 -8.38 16.26 2.88
C LYS A 8 -8.90 15.12 3.76
N ARG A 9 -10.02 15.35 4.43
CA ARG A 9 -10.71 14.35 5.28
C ARG A 9 -11.42 13.26 4.48
N GLU A 10 -11.51 13.43 3.16
CA GLU A 10 -12.09 12.49 2.21
C GLU A 10 -11.22 11.21 2.08
N PRO A 11 -11.81 10.07 1.69
CA PRO A 11 -11.04 8.88 1.39
C PRO A 11 -10.19 9.09 0.13
N GLY A 12 -8.87 9.09 0.30
CA GLY A 12 -7.90 9.30 -0.77
C GLY A 12 -6.50 9.62 -0.22
N ILE A 13 -5.50 9.47 -1.07
CA ILE A 13 -4.13 9.92 -0.81
C ILE A 13 -3.71 10.76 -2.00
N TRP A 14 -3.19 11.96 -1.74
CA TRP A 14 -2.81 12.91 -2.77
C TRP A 14 -1.30 13.03 -2.84
N MET A 15 -0.77 13.26 -4.05
CA MET A 15 0.64 13.60 -4.22
C MET A 15 0.80 15.11 -4.26
N GLU A 16 1.53 15.64 -3.30
CA GLU A 16 1.88 17.06 -3.23
C GLU A 16 3.40 17.19 -3.11
N ASP A 17 3.94 18.33 -3.56
CA ASP A 17 5.35 18.65 -3.31
C ASP A 17 5.46 19.40 -1.99
N VAL A 18 6.07 18.76 -0.99
CA VAL A 18 6.26 19.29 0.35
C VAL A 18 7.75 19.41 0.67
N PRO A 19 8.18 20.39 1.47
CA PRO A 19 9.57 20.47 1.90
C PRO A 19 9.99 19.20 2.67
N VAL A 20 11.30 18.93 2.70
CA VAL A 20 11.83 17.82 3.49
C VAL A 20 11.59 18.15 4.97
N PRO A 21 11.00 17.23 5.76
CA PRO A 21 10.77 17.46 7.18
C PRO A 21 12.09 17.50 7.95
N GLU A 22 12.17 18.35 8.97
CA GLU A 22 13.23 18.29 9.98
C GLU A 22 13.00 17.06 10.87
N TYR A 23 14.06 16.30 11.15
CA TYR A 23 14.01 15.08 11.96
C TYR A 23 14.91 15.23 13.20
N GLY A 24 14.46 14.73 14.35
CA GLY A 24 15.23 14.76 15.60
C GLY A 24 16.26 13.64 15.69
N VAL A 25 17.01 13.60 16.80
CA VAL A 25 18.07 12.60 17.05
C VAL A 25 17.55 11.16 17.02
N ASN A 26 16.28 10.94 17.35
CA ASN A 26 15.65 9.61 17.41
C ASN A 26 14.72 9.33 16.21
N ASP A 27 14.60 10.26 15.26
CA ASP A 27 13.75 10.07 14.08
C ASP A 27 14.59 9.56 12.91
N VAL A 28 13.99 8.69 12.09
CA VAL A 28 14.62 8.14 10.90
C VAL A 28 13.85 8.53 9.64
N LEU A 29 14.57 9.06 8.66
CA LEU A 29 14.03 9.41 7.35
C LEU A 29 14.02 8.17 6.45
N ILE A 30 12.83 7.64 6.16
CA ILE A 30 12.66 6.42 5.35
C ILE A 30 12.29 6.80 3.91
N LYS A 31 13.11 6.36 2.93
CA LYS A 31 12.80 6.49 1.51
C LYS A 31 12.06 5.26 1.00
N ILE A 32 10.76 5.41 0.70
CA ILE A 32 9.94 4.33 0.16
C ILE A 32 10.38 4.03 -1.27
N LYS A 33 10.82 2.79 -1.52
CA LYS A 33 10.94 2.23 -2.87
C LYS A 33 9.58 1.65 -3.27
N LYS A 34 9.27 1.62 -4.58
CA LYS A 34 8.04 0.96 -5.07
C LYS A 34 7.95 -0.45 -4.46
N PRO A 35 6.87 -0.77 -3.72
CA PRO A 35 6.67 -2.15 -3.32
C PRO A 35 6.60 -3.00 -4.60
N PRO A 36 7.17 -4.21 -4.63
CA PRO A 36 6.88 -5.12 -5.72
C PRO A 36 5.37 -5.28 -5.75
N SER A 37 4.75 -5.00 -6.91
CA SER A 37 3.33 -5.27 -7.13
C SER A 37 3.12 -6.77 -7.08
N VAL A 38 2.93 -7.31 -5.88
CA VAL A 38 2.45 -8.66 -5.68
C VAL A 38 0.95 -8.60 -5.94
N VAL A 39 0.58 -8.61 -7.22
CA VAL A 39 -0.73 -9.14 -7.59
C VAL A 39 -0.71 -10.59 -7.16
N PRO A 40 -1.59 -11.06 -6.26
CA PRO A 40 -1.76 -12.48 -6.09
C PRO A 40 -2.31 -12.99 -7.42
N THR A 41 -1.45 -13.53 -8.26
CA THR A 41 -1.86 -14.27 -9.44
C THR A 41 -2.54 -15.52 -8.94
N PHE A 42 -3.83 -15.40 -8.61
CA PHE A 42 -4.71 -16.53 -8.41
C PHE A 42 -4.83 -17.19 -9.78
N THR A 43 -3.89 -18.07 -10.09
CA THR A 43 -4.06 -19.02 -11.18
C THR A 43 -5.19 -19.94 -10.77
N PHE A 44 -6.40 -19.60 -11.20
CA PHE A 44 -7.55 -20.47 -11.15
C PHE A 44 -7.27 -21.63 -12.10
N THR A 45 -6.69 -22.70 -11.57
CA THR A 45 -6.48 -23.95 -12.31
C THR A 45 -7.86 -24.52 -12.64
N PRO A 46 -8.28 -24.55 -13.91
CA PRO A 46 -9.57 -25.13 -14.28
C PRO A 46 -9.45 -26.64 -14.10
N GLY A 47 -10.07 -27.20 -13.06
CA GLY A 47 -10.02 -28.65 -12.81
C GLY A 47 -10.26 -29.10 -11.36
N MET A 48 -10.24 -28.19 -10.37
CA MET A 48 -10.63 -28.54 -9.00
C MET A 48 -12.11 -28.26 -8.76
N THR A 49 -12.94 -29.26 -9.08
CA THR A 49 -14.35 -29.29 -8.67
C THR A 49 -14.41 -29.46 -7.15
N GLY A 50 -14.84 -28.41 -6.45
CA GLY A 50 -15.37 -28.50 -5.08
C GLY A 50 -14.34 -28.60 -3.95
N HIS A 51 -14.05 -27.47 -3.31
CA HIS A 51 -14.31 -27.26 -1.87
C HIS A 51 -14.12 -25.77 -1.56
N ARG A 52 -15.10 -25.20 -0.86
CA ARG A 52 -15.23 -23.76 -0.52
C ARG A 52 -13.93 -23.17 0.00
N LEU A 53 -13.48 -22.05 -0.59
CA LEU A 53 -12.46 -21.16 -0.01
C LEU A 53 -12.96 -20.64 1.35
N PRO A 54 -12.26 -20.90 2.47
CA PRO A 54 -12.61 -20.28 3.75
C PRO A 54 -11.82 -18.97 3.87
N PHE A 55 -12.11 -17.99 3.01
CA PHE A 55 -11.44 -16.69 3.18
C PHE A 55 -12.27 -15.54 2.61
N LEU A 56 -13.45 -15.36 3.18
CA LEU A 56 -14.03 -14.02 3.34
C LEU A 56 -15.12 -14.06 4.43
N SER A 57 -14.67 -14.14 5.68
CA SER A 57 -15.47 -13.80 6.85
C SER A 57 -14.54 -13.38 7.97
N ARG A 58 -13.97 -12.19 7.83
CA ARG A 58 -13.61 -11.29 8.92
C ARG A 58 -13.42 -9.89 8.38
#